data_AF-A0A9D2NQW6-F1
#
_entry.id   AF-A0A9D2NQW6-F1
#
_cell.length_a   1.000
_cell.length_b   1.000
_cell.length_c   1.000
_cell.angle_alpha   90.00
_cell.angle_beta   90.00
_cell.angle_gamma   90.00
#
_symmetry.space_group_name_H-M   'P 1'
#
loop_
_entity.id
_entity.type
_entity.pdbx_description
1 polymer ?
#
loop_
_entity_poly.entity_id
_entity_poly.type
_entity_poly.pdbx_seq_one_letter_code
_entity_poly.pdbx_strand_id
1 'polypeptide(L)' 'MMIKPTGRKKEVLDRMRDINLTYRKQFEQCYDVDSMELDVDKAPQEFKKIAIEYNELHRELLNLPKESVFINKP' A
#
# COMPACT_ATOMS: atom_id res chain seq x y z
N MET A 1 6.62 26.63 12.47
CA MET A 1 7.23 25.44 13.13
C MET A 1 7.19 24.28 12.15
N MET A 2 8.34 23.75 11.75
CA MET A 2 8.38 22.46 11.04
C MET A 2 8.13 21.36 12.06
N ILE A 3 6.95 20.74 12.00
CA ILE A 3 6.64 19.56 12.82
C ILE A 3 7.53 18.44 12.26
N LYS A 4 8.66 18.18 12.93
CA LYS A 4 9.48 17.01 12.59
C LYS A 4 8.60 15.77 12.81
N PRO A 5 8.53 14.84 11.84
CA PRO A 5 7.87 13.57 12.06
C PRO A 5 8.49 12.92 13.30
N THR A 6 7.65 12.35 14.17
CA THR A 6 8.15 11.47 15.22
C THR A 6 8.92 10.31 14.58
N GLY A 7 9.84 9.67 15.30
CA GLY A 7 10.58 8.51 14.80
C GLY A 7 9.65 7.47 14.16
N ARG A 8 8.51 7.21 14.82
CA ARG A 8 7.45 6.35 14.31
C ARG A 8 6.82 6.82 12.99
N LYS A 9 6.50 8.11 12.84
CA LYS A 9 5.94 8.63 11.58
C LYS A 9 6.92 8.47 10.42
N LYS A 10 8.22 8.62 10.67
CA LYS A 10 9.24 8.38 9.65
C LYS A 10 9.29 6.90 9.26
N GLU A 11 9.31 5.99 10.23
CA GLU A 11 9.28 4.54 9.98
C GLU A 11 8.06 4.11 9.16
N VAL A 12 6.87 4.66 9.48
CA VAL A 12 5.64 4.36 8.74
C VAL A 12 5.73 4.85 7.28
N LEU A 13 6.24 6.06 7.06
CA LEU A 13 6.43 6.59 5.70
C LEU A 13 7.47 5.77 4.90
N ASP A 14 8.58 5.39 5.53
CA ASP A 14 9.61 4.55 4.91
C ASP A 14 9.02 3.18 4.53
N ARG A 15 8.22 2.57 5.41
CA ARG A 15 7.56 1.29 5.14
C ARG A 15 6.53 1.37 4.02
N MET A 16 5.71 2.43 3.99
CA MET A 16 4.75 2.65 2.89
C MET A 16 5.45 2.85 1.54
N ARG A 17 6.62 3.49 1.53
CA ARG A 17 7.45 3.62 0.33
C ARG A 17 7.94 2.25 -0.15
N ASP A 18 8.43 1.41 0.75
CA ASP A 18 8.89 0.06 0.43
C ASP A 18 7.77 -0.82 -0.12
N ILE A 19 6.57 -0.71 0.46
CA ILE A 19 5.35 -1.36 -0.04
C ILE A 19 5.07 -0.93 -1.48
N ASN A 20 5.08 0.37 -1.78
CA ASN A 20 4.82 0.86 -3.15
C ASN A 20 5.85 0.35 -4.17
N LEU A 21 7.13 0.30 -3.79
CA LEU A 21 8.19 -0.24 -4.65
C LEU A 21 8.02 -1.74 -4.89
N THR A 22 7.64 -2.48 -3.86
CA THR A 22 7.41 -3.93 -3.92
C THR A 22 6.17 -4.26 -4.74
N TYR A 23 5.07 -3.54 -4.49
CA TYR A 23 3.81 -3.69 -5.21
C TYR A 23 4.00 -3.51 -6.71
N ARG A 24 4.74 -2.46 -7.12
CA ARG A 24 5.05 -2.21 -8.53
C ARG A 24 5.80 -3.39 -9.16
N LYS A 25 6.86 -3.88 -8.51
CA LYS A 25 7.65 -5.00 -9.03
C LYS A 25 6.84 -6.28 -9.15
N GLN A 26 6.00 -6.57 -8.15
CA GLN A 26 5.12 -7.74 -8.19
C GLN A 26 4.05 -7.57 -9.28
N PHE A 27 3.49 -6.37 -9.43
CA PHE A 27 2.51 -6.09 -10.48
C PHE A 27 3.11 -6.33 -11.86
N GLU A 28 4.32 -5.85 -12.12
CA GLU A 28 5.05 -6.11 -13.38
C GLU A 28 5.33 -7.61 -13.64
N GLN A 29 5.33 -8.46 -12.60
CA GLN A 29 5.49 -9.92 -12.77
C GLN A 29 4.18 -10.65 -13.07
N CYS A 30 3.05 -10.08 -12.66
CA CYS A 30 1.73 -10.65 -12.87
C CYS A 30 0.97 -10.01 -14.03
N TYR A 31 1.43 -8.84 -14.49
CA TYR A 31 0.84 -8.12 -15.61
C TYR A 31 1.67 -8.40 -16.86
N ASP A 32 1.04 -9.08 -17.82
CA ASP A 32 1.61 -9.21 -19.15
C ASP A 32 1.31 -7.93 -19.93
N VAL A 33 2.37 -7.22 -20.30
CA VAL A 33 2.28 -5.94 -21.01
C VAL A 33 1.77 -6.12 -22.44
N ASP A 34 2.07 -7.27 -23.07
CA ASP A 34 1.73 -7.52 -24.47
C ASP A 34 0.25 -7.90 -24.61
N SER A 35 -0.29 -8.69 -23.69
CA SER A 35 -1.71 -9.05 -23.67
C SER A 35 -2.57 -8.05 -22.90
N MET A 36 -1.96 -7.16 -22.11
CA MET A 36 -2.64 -6.28 -21.13
C MET A 36 -3.47 -7.06 -20.10
N GLU A 37 -3.15 -8.34 -19.88
CA GLU A 37 -3.88 -9.20 -18.96
C GLU A 37 -3.13 -9.34 -17.63
N LEU A 38 -3.92 -9.39 -16.56
CA LEU A 38 -3.42 -9.70 -15.22
C LEU A 38 -3.60 -11.19 -14.97
N ASP A 39 -2.51 -11.89 -14.65
CA ASP A 39 -2.52 -13.27 -14.19
C ASP A 39 -3.14 -13.34 -12.78
N VAL A 40 -4.46 -13.48 -12.74
CA VAL A 40 -5.27 -13.54 -11.51
C VAL A 40 -4.98 -14.78 -10.67
N ASP A 41 -4.42 -15.83 -11.27
CA ASP A 41 -4.00 -17.05 -10.58
C ASP A 41 -2.64 -16.85 -9.87
N LYS A 42 -1.79 -15.93 -10.36
CA LYS A 42 -0.55 -15.50 -9.70
C LYS A 42 -0.67 -14.25 -8.84
N ALA A 43 -1.82 -13.58 -8.85
CA ALA A 43 -2.09 -12.42 -8.02
C ALA A 43 -2.55 -12.67 -6.54
N PRO A 44 -2.70 -13.88 -5.92
CA PRO A 44 -3.88 -14.05 -5.09
C PRO A 44 -3.75 -13.86 -3.56
N GLN A 45 -2.59 -13.63 -2.95
CA GLN A 45 -2.55 -13.48 -1.47
C GLN A 45 -1.56 -12.44 -0.97
N GLU A 46 -0.38 -12.36 -1.57
CA GLU A 46 0.64 -11.41 -1.13
C GLU A 46 0.22 -9.95 -1.41
N PHE A 47 -0.39 -9.66 -2.56
CA PHE A 47 -0.97 -8.34 -2.83
C PHE A 47 -2.06 -7.96 -1.82
N LYS A 48 -2.88 -8.93 -1.39
CA LYS A 48 -3.93 -8.70 -0.38
C LYS A 48 -3.32 -8.35 0.97
N LYS A 49 -2.27 -9.07 1.40
CA LYS A 49 -1.53 -8.75 2.65
C LYS A 49 -0.88 -7.37 2.58
N ILE A 50 -0.22 -7.07 1.47
CA ILE A 50 0.45 -5.78 1.23
C ILE A 50 -0.56 -4.63 1.26
N ALA A 51 -1.74 -4.80 0.63
CA ALA A 51 -2.80 -3.81 0.64
C ALA A 51 -3.40 -3.59 2.03
N ILE A 52 -3.55 -4.66 2.83
CA ILE A 52 -3.98 -4.57 4.24
C ILE A 52 -2.95 -3.77 5.04
N GLU A 53 -1.67 -4.14 4.96
CA GLU A 53 -0.58 -3.45 5.67
C GLU A 53 -0.51 -1.97 5.29
N TYR A 54 -0.58 -1.64 4.00
CA TYR A 54 -0.60 -0.27 3.53
C TYR A 54 -1.76 0.54 4.13
N ASN A 55 -2.96 -0.03 4.15
CA ASN A 55 -4.14 0.63 4.71
C ASN A 55 -4.04 0.86 6.21
N GLU A 56 -3.45 -0.08 6.96
CA GLU A 56 -3.19 0.08 8.39
C GLU A 56 -2.19 1.21 8.66
N LEU A 57 -1.07 1.23 7.93
CA LEU A 57 -0.05 2.27 8.02
C LEU A 57 -0.60 3.65 7.63
N HIS A 58 -1.42 3.72 6.58
CA HIS A 58 -2.05 4.95 6.13
C HIS A 58 -3.04 5.49 7.18
N ARG A 59 -3.81 4.61 7.84
CA ARG A 59 -4.67 4.98 8.95
C ARG A 59 -3.87 5.48 10.15
N GLU A 60 -2.74 4.85 10.46
CA GLU A 60 -1.83 5.31 11.53
C GLU A 60 -1.32 6.73 11.27
N LEU A 61 -0.90 7.04 10.04
CA LEU A 61 -0.45 8.39 9.66
C LEU A 61 -1.54 9.46 9.83
N LEU A 62 -2.76 9.10 9.47
CA LEU A 62 -3.92 9.99 9.53
C LEU A 62 -4.60 10.01 10.91
N ASN A 63 -4.10 9.23 11.88
CA ASN A 63 -4.73 9.00 13.19
C ASN A 63 -6.21 8.58 13.07
N LEU A 64 -6.54 7.76 12.07
CA LEU A 64 -7.91 7.34 11.81
C LEU A 64 -8.31 6.13 12.68
N PRO A 65 -9.58 6.06 13.12
CA PRO A 65 -10.12 4.85 13.75
C PRO A 65 -10.01 3.62 12.83
N LYS A 66 -9.82 2.44 13.41
CA LYS A 66 -9.71 1.15 12.68
C LYS A 66 -10.94 0.79 11.83
N GLU A 67 -12.07 1.43 12.05
CA GLU A 67 -13.32 1.20 11.31
C GLU A 67 -13.51 2.18 10.14
N SER A 68 -12.58 3.13 9.95
CA SER A 68 -12.70 4.16 8.92
C SER A 68 -12.54 3.59 7.51
N VAL A 69 -13.60 3.61 6.71
CA VAL A 69 -13.56 3.20 5.31
C VAL A 69 -13.10 4.37 4.46
N PHE A 70 -12.06 4.19 3.63
CA PHE A 70 -11.69 5.18 2.62
C PHE A 70 -12.75 5.14 1.52
N ILE A 71 -13.72 6.04 1.59
CA ILE A 71 -14.68 6.26 0.51
C ILE A 71 -13.98 7.14 -0.51
N ASN A 72 -13.48 6.56 -1.60
CA ASN A 72 -13.15 7.34 -2.79
C ASN A 72 -14.46 7.97 -3.28
N LYS A 73 -14.69 9.24 -2.96
CA LYS A 73 -15.72 9.99 -3.67
C LYS A 73 -15.24 10.19 -5.12
N PRO A 74 -16.13 9.99 -6.10
CA PRO A 74 -15.82 10.16 -7.52
C PRO A 74 -15.39 11.59 -7.86
#